data_AF-A0A917XJF0-F1
#
_entry.id   AF-A0A917XJF0-F1
#
_cell.length_a   1.000
_cell.length_b   1.000
_cell.length_c   1.000
_cell.angle_alpha   90.00
_cell.angle_beta   90.00
_cell.angle_gamma   90.00
#
_symmetry.space_group_name_H-M   'P 1'
#
loop_
_entity.id
_entity.type
_entity.pdbx_description
1 polymer ?
#
loop_
_entity_poly.entity_id
_entity_poly.type
_entity_poly.pdbx_seq_one_letter_code
_entity_poly.pdbx_strand_id
1 'polypeptide(L)'
;MILVDEIHNISLMTRHGAEASDTLKHFSERIPATFAYAGIDVESGSLLSGTRGDPIAARFTSMATHPFPYNTEWKALVAQTEANLVLHEHARGTLTRLDRFIHTRTGDMIGTLSHQIRGAAVDAVLGRTEKIDKAGLPAVDLDIASRRKRPDAGR
;
A
#
# COMPACT_ATOMS: atom_id res chain seq x y z
N MET A 1 2.97 21.81 -0.77
CA MET A 1 2.17 20.61 -1.04
C MET A 1 1.65 20.08 0.29
N ILE A 2 0.39 19.69 0.36
CA ILE A 2 -0.26 19.12 1.54
C ILE A 2 -0.79 17.73 1.15
N LEU A 3 -0.37 16.71 1.89
CA LEU A 3 -0.78 15.32 1.69
C LEU A 3 -1.73 14.91 2.82
N VAL A 4 -2.91 14.41 2.47
CA VAL A 4 -3.87 13.87 3.44
C VAL A 4 -4.12 12.43 3.05
N ASP A 5 -3.64 11.51 3.89
CA ASP A 5 -3.83 10.08 3.68
C ASP A 5 -5.05 9.58 4.47
N GLU A 6 -5.52 8.39 4.13
CA GLU A 6 -6.59 7.71 4.84
C GLU A 6 -7.90 8.53 4.93
N ILE A 7 -8.21 9.33 3.91
CA ILE A 7 -9.37 10.25 3.95
C ILE A 7 -10.72 9.54 4.09
N HIS A 8 -10.76 8.24 3.79
CA HIS A 8 -11.92 7.38 4.00
C HIS A 8 -12.26 7.16 5.49
N ASN A 9 -11.33 7.46 6.41
CA ASN A 9 -11.60 7.48 7.84
C ASN A 9 -12.33 8.75 8.30
N ILE A 10 -12.47 9.77 7.43
CA ILE A 10 -13.23 10.99 7.72
C ILE A 10 -14.70 10.72 7.37
N SER A 11 -15.49 10.36 8.39
CA SER A 11 -16.93 10.11 8.22
C SER A 11 -17.76 11.38 8.38
N LEU A 12 -18.41 11.84 7.31
CA LEU A 12 -19.35 12.97 7.37
C LEU A 12 -20.61 12.68 8.19
N MET A 13 -20.86 11.42 8.55
CA MET A 13 -21.99 11.01 9.39
C MET A 13 -21.78 11.37 10.86
N THR A 14 -20.56 11.76 11.24
CA THR A 14 -20.21 12.20 12.58
C THR A 14 -19.98 13.71 12.61
N ARG A 15 -20.34 14.37 13.72
CA ARG A 15 -20.11 15.82 13.88
C ARG A 15 -18.64 16.19 13.70
N HIS A 16 -17.73 15.38 14.25
CA HIS A 16 -16.28 15.60 14.14
C HIS A 16 -15.76 15.40 12.72
N GLY A 17 -16.24 14.39 11.98
CA GLY A 17 -15.81 14.18 10.59
C GLY A 17 -16.36 15.24 9.63
N ALA A 18 -17.57 15.76 9.87
CA ALA A 18 -18.10 16.90 9.11
C ALA A 18 -17.25 18.17 9.33
N GLU A 19 -16.85 18.46 10.57
CA GLU A 19 -15.99 19.60 10.90
C GLU A 19 -14.60 19.48 10.28
N ALA A 20 -14.02 18.26 10.27
CA ALA A 20 -12.76 17.99 9.60
C ALA A 20 -12.84 18.22 8.09
N SER A 21 -13.92 17.78 7.44
CA SER A 21 -14.18 18.02 6.02
C SER A 21 -14.27 19.51 5.68
N ASP A 22 -15.05 20.26 6.44
CA ASP A 22 -15.21 21.71 6.23
C ASP A 22 -13.87 22.44 6.42
N THR A 23 -13.06 21.98 7.38
CA THR A 23 -11.71 22.51 7.61
C THR A 23 -10.78 22.23 6.42
N LEU A 24 -10.79 21.00 5.88
CA LEU A 24 -9.98 20.62 4.72
C LEU A 24 -10.38 21.42 3.47
N LYS A 25 -11.68 21.60 3.24
CA LYS A 25 -12.19 22.47 2.17
C LYS A 25 -11.67 23.89 2.35
N HIS A 26 -11.83 24.44 3.54
CA HIS A 26 -11.42 25.80 3.85
C HIS A 26 -9.92 26.02 3.63
N PHE A 27 -9.09 25.06 4.01
CA PHE A 27 -7.66 25.09 3.73
C PHE A 27 -7.34 24.99 2.24
N SER A 28 -8.04 24.11 1.50
CA SER A 28 -7.86 24.00 0.05
C SER A 28 -8.19 25.29 -0.72
N GLU A 29 -9.05 26.14 -0.16
CA GLU A 29 -9.46 27.42 -0.75
C GLU A 29 -8.52 28.58 -0.44
N ARG A 30 -7.91 28.57 0.75
CA ARG A 30 -7.19 29.73 1.29
C ARG A 30 -5.68 29.57 1.26
N ILE A 31 -5.20 28.34 1.21
CA ILE A 31 -3.76 28.05 1.21
C ILE A 31 -3.33 27.84 -0.25
N PRO A 32 -2.41 28.65 -0.79
CA PRO A 32 -1.87 28.46 -2.13
C PRO A 32 -0.88 27.28 -2.13
N ALA A 33 -1.41 26.06 -2.07
CA ALA A 33 -0.64 24.83 -2.10
C ALA A 33 -1.42 23.74 -2.86
N THR A 34 -0.70 22.82 -3.51
CA THR A 34 -1.30 21.59 -4.06
C THR A 34 -1.73 20.68 -2.92
N PHE A 35 -3.00 20.29 -2.91
CA PHE A 35 -3.57 19.28 -2.02
C PHE A 35 -3.65 17.95 -2.77
N ALA A 36 -3.16 16.87 -2.17
CA ALA A 36 -3.33 15.52 -2.66
C ALA A 36 -3.98 14.66 -1.57
N TYR A 37 -5.11 14.05 -1.90
CA TYR A 37 -5.88 13.18 -1.01
C TYR A 37 -5.72 11.73 -1.42
N ALA A 38 -5.39 10.88 -0.45
CA ALA A 38 -5.21 9.45 -0.64
C ALA A 38 -6.13 8.67 0.31
N GLY A 39 -6.63 7.55 -0.17
CA GLY A 39 -7.54 6.69 0.59
C GLY A 39 -8.12 5.59 -0.28
N ILE A 40 -8.98 4.77 0.33
CA ILE A 40 -9.69 3.70 -0.33
C ILE A 40 -11.06 4.23 -0.75
N ASP A 41 -11.46 3.95 -1.99
CA ASP A 41 -12.80 4.29 -2.51
C ASP A 41 -13.18 5.78 -2.32
N VAL A 42 -12.21 6.65 -2.64
CA VAL A 42 -12.28 8.10 -2.39
C VAL A 42 -13.41 8.78 -3.16
N GLU A 43 -13.76 8.29 -4.34
CA GLU A 43 -14.85 8.84 -5.17
C GLU A 43 -16.23 8.56 -4.60
N SER A 44 -16.42 7.39 -3.99
CA SER A 44 -17.69 7.02 -3.35
C SER A 44 -17.77 7.51 -1.90
N GLY A 45 -16.61 7.72 -1.26
CA GLY A 45 -16.47 8.12 0.13
C GLY A 45 -17.19 9.42 0.44
N SER A 46 -17.77 9.49 1.65
CA SER A 46 -18.64 10.60 2.06
C SER A 46 -18.00 11.99 1.93
N LEU A 47 -16.67 12.10 2.00
CA LEU A 47 -15.95 13.37 1.93
C LEU A 47 -16.07 14.08 0.57
N LEU A 48 -16.14 13.33 -0.53
CA LEU A 48 -16.17 13.86 -1.90
C LEU A 48 -17.51 13.59 -2.61
N SER A 49 -18.51 13.11 -1.88
CA SER A 49 -19.83 12.80 -2.44
C SER A 49 -20.96 13.44 -1.63
N GLY A 50 -22.02 13.85 -2.33
CA GLY A 50 -23.22 14.43 -1.73
C GLY A 50 -23.11 15.95 -1.50
N THR A 51 -24.17 16.55 -0.94
CA THR A 51 -24.38 18.03 -0.94
C THR A 51 -23.22 18.85 -0.36
N ARG A 52 -22.41 18.27 0.55
CA ARG A 52 -21.22 18.93 1.12
C ARG A 52 -19.91 18.57 0.39
N GLY A 53 -19.83 17.38 -0.22
CA GLY A 53 -18.65 16.86 -0.90
C GLY A 53 -18.54 17.25 -2.38
N ASP A 54 -19.67 17.38 -3.10
CA ASP A 54 -19.68 17.66 -4.55
C ASP A 54 -18.90 18.94 -4.94
N PRO A 55 -18.99 20.07 -4.18
CA PRO A 55 -18.21 21.26 -4.49
C PRO A 55 -16.70 21.09 -4.28
N ILE A 56 -16.31 20.20 -3.36
CA ILE A 56 -14.90 19.86 -3.12
C ILE A 56 -14.42 18.98 -4.26
N ALA A 57 -15.16 17.91 -4.57
CA ALA A 57 -14.84 16.95 -5.62
C ALA A 57 -14.63 17.61 -7.00
N ALA A 58 -15.45 18.61 -7.34
CA ALA A 58 -15.31 19.37 -8.59
C ALA A 58 -13.96 20.08 -8.78
N ARG A 59 -13.14 20.19 -7.72
CA ARG A 59 -11.81 20.82 -7.76
C ARG A 59 -10.65 19.82 -7.76
N PHE A 60 -10.94 18.53 -7.61
CA PHE A 60 -9.92 17.48 -7.63
C PHE A 60 -9.99 16.70 -8.94
N THR A 61 -8.82 16.26 -9.40
CA THR A 61 -8.73 15.24 -10.45
C THR A 61 -8.46 13.91 -9.77
N SER A 62 -9.37 12.96 -9.93
CA SER A 62 -9.17 11.62 -9.39
C SER A 62 -8.10 10.87 -10.19
N MET A 63 -7.24 10.15 -9.47
CA MET A 63 -6.26 9.24 -10.04
C MET A 63 -6.41 7.89 -9.37
N ALA A 64 -6.93 6.92 -10.11
CA ALA A 64 -7.03 5.55 -9.62
C ALA A 64 -5.63 4.94 -9.53
N THR A 65 -5.30 4.37 -8.38
CA THR A 65 -4.13 3.50 -8.25
C THR A 65 -4.51 2.08 -8.62
N HIS A 66 -3.59 1.37 -9.26
CA HIS A 66 -3.78 -0.01 -9.68
C HIS A 66 -2.78 -0.92 -8.96
N PRO A 67 -3.10 -2.23 -8.84
CA PRO A 67 -2.14 -3.20 -8.35
C PRO A 67 -0.83 -3.14 -9.17
N PHE A 68 0.30 -3.34 -8.51
CA PHE A 68 1.60 -3.12 -9.11
C PHE A 68 1.89 -4.19 -10.19
N PRO A 69 2.02 -3.82 -11.48
CA PRO A 69 2.16 -4.79 -12.55
C PRO A 69 3.53 -5.49 -12.50
N TYR A 70 3.59 -6.72 -13.01
CA TYR A 70 4.88 -7.42 -13.17
C TYR A 70 5.67 -6.85 -14.34
N ASN A 71 6.50 -5.84 -14.06
CA ASN A 71 7.34 -5.15 -15.04
C ASN A 71 8.76 -4.91 -14.49
N THR A 72 9.53 -4.05 -15.17
CA THR A 72 10.88 -3.66 -14.72
C THR A 72 10.88 -2.88 -13.42
N GLU A 73 9.82 -2.12 -13.14
CA GLU A 73 9.69 -1.35 -11.89
C GLU A 73 9.44 -2.29 -10.71
N TRP A 74 8.71 -3.40 -10.91
CA TRP A 74 8.52 -4.42 -9.87
C TRP A 74 9.85 -5.06 -9.50
N LYS A 75 10.65 -5.43 -10.52
CA LYS A 75 12.00 -5.96 -10.31
C LYS A 75 12.88 -4.97 -9.55
N ALA A 76 12.81 -3.68 -9.90
CA ALA A 76 13.54 -2.63 -9.22
C ALA A 76 13.09 -2.48 -7.75
N LEU A 77 11.79 -2.56 -7.48
CA LEU A 77 11.23 -2.50 -6.13
C LEU A 77 11.73 -3.67 -5.25
N VAL A 78 11.71 -4.89 -5.80
CA VAL A 78 12.25 -6.08 -5.11
C VAL A 78 13.75 -5.93 -4.85
N ALA A 79 14.52 -5.49 -5.86
CA ALA A 79 15.96 -5.27 -5.72
C ALA A 79 16.29 -4.19 -4.67
N GLN A 80 15.52 -3.10 -4.61
CA GLN A 80 15.72 -2.05 -3.63
C GLN A 80 15.33 -2.51 -2.23
N THR A 81 14.27 -3.31 -2.09
CA THR A 81 13.88 -3.90 -0.80
C THR A 81 14.97 -4.86 -0.32
N GLU A 82 15.50 -5.70 -1.22
CA GLU A 82 16.62 -6.60 -0.95
C GLU A 82 17.89 -5.84 -0.53
N ALA A 83 18.20 -4.73 -1.19
CA ALA A 83 19.39 -3.92 -0.88
C ALA A 83 19.35 -3.31 0.53
N ASN A 84 18.16 -3.15 1.12
CA ASN A 84 17.98 -2.65 2.48
C ASN A 84 18.02 -3.77 3.55
N LEU A 85 18.19 -5.03 3.16
CA LEU A 85 18.37 -6.13 4.10
C LEU A 85 19.76 -6.06 4.74
N VAL A 86 19.80 -6.20 6.06
CA VAL A 86 21.03 -6.22 6.87
C VAL A 86 21.39 -7.63 7.35
N LEU A 87 20.94 -8.64 6.61
CA LEU A 87 21.17 -10.05 6.91
C LEU A 87 22.58 -10.47 6.46
N HIS A 88 23.39 -10.98 7.39
CA HIS A 88 24.83 -11.17 7.18
C HIS A 88 25.20 -12.20 6.10
N GLU A 89 24.42 -13.28 6.00
CA GLU A 89 24.66 -14.39 5.07
C GLU A 89 23.84 -14.25 3.78
N HIS A 90 23.16 -13.11 3.59
CA HIS A 90 22.28 -12.92 2.45
C HIS A 90 23.04 -12.50 1.19
N ALA A 91 23.00 -13.37 0.17
CA ALA A 91 23.56 -13.04 -1.14
C ALA A 91 22.64 -12.08 -1.90
N ARG A 92 23.15 -10.90 -2.26
CA ARG A 92 22.42 -9.92 -3.09
C ARG A 92 21.99 -10.53 -4.43
N GLY A 93 20.80 -10.16 -4.89
CA GLY A 93 20.17 -10.66 -6.11
C GLY A 93 19.39 -11.96 -5.92
N THR A 94 19.35 -12.53 -4.71
CA THR A 94 18.54 -13.70 -4.38
C THR A 94 17.06 -13.40 -4.52
N LEU A 95 16.58 -12.30 -3.92
CA LEU A 95 15.16 -11.93 -4.02
C LEU A 95 14.82 -11.41 -5.40
N THR A 96 15.73 -10.66 -6.03
CA THR A 96 15.57 -10.19 -7.42
C THR A 96 15.38 -11.35 -8.41
N ARG A 97 16.05 -12.50 -8.19
CA ARG A 97 15.83 -13.74 -8.97
C ARG A 97 14.50 -14.44 -8.67
N LEU A 98 13.88 -14.12 -7.53
CA LEU A 98 12.59 -14.64 -7.10
C LEU A 98 11.46 -13.62 -7.34
N ASP A 99 11.72 -12.52 -8.04
CA ASP A 99 10.80 -11.42 -8.31
C ASP A 99 9.40 -11.89 -8.76
N ARG A 100 9.34 -12.84 -9.71
CA ARG A 100 8.06 -13.38 -10.22
C ARG A 100 7.33 -14.18 -9.15
N PHE A 101 8.06 -15.00 -8.39
CA PHE A 101 7.49 -15.79 -7.30
C PHE A 101 6.91 -14.88 -6.21
N ILE A 102 7.64 -13.83 -5.85
CA ILE A 102 7.22 -12.84 -4.86
C ILE A 102 6.00 -12.06 -5.39
N HIS A 103 5.99 -11.67 -6.67
CA HIS A 103 4.86 -10.99 -7.31
C HIS A 103 3.56 -11.79 -7.21
N THR A 104 3.59 -13.03 -7.68
CA THR A 104 2.44 -13.95 -7.63
C THR A 104 1.95 -14.17 -6.21
N ARG A 105 2.87 -14.23 -5.23
CA ARG A 105 2.53 -14.48 -3.82
C ARG A 105 1.96 -13.26 -3.12
N THR A 106 2.43 -12.05 -3.45
CA THR A 106 2.03 -10.81 -2.78
C THR A 106 0.76 -10.19 -3.38
N GLY A 107 0.23 -10.76 -4.47
CA GLY A 107 -1.00 -10.30 -5.11
C GLY A 107 -0.90 -8.86 -5.59
N ASP A 108 0.29 -8.48 -6.07
CA ASP A 108 0.61 -7.18 -6.64
C ASP A 108 0.59 -6.03 -5.61
N MET A 109 0.56 -6.34 -4.31
CA MET A 109 0.49 -5.37 -3.22
C MET A 109 1.86 -5.13 -2.58
N ILE A 110 2.35 -3.88 -2.67
CA ILE A 110 3.61 -3.44 -2.05
C ILE A 110 3.58 -3.61 -0.53
N GLY A 111 2.42 -3.39 0.10
CA GLY A 111 2.23 -3.59 1.55
C GLY A 111 2.50 -5.05 1.95
N THR A 112 1.92 -6.00 1.22
CA THR A 112 2.10 -7.44 1.46
C THR A 112 3.53 -7.88 1.16
N LEU A 113 4.17 -7.33 0.11
CA LEU A 113 5.61 -7.52 -0.13
C LEU A 113 6.43 -7.09 1.09
N SER A 114 6.21 -5.88 1.58
CA SER A 114 6.96 -5.32 2.70
C SER A 114 6.77 -6.16 3.97
N HIS A 115 5.55 -6.61 4.24
CA HIS A 115 5.24 -7.50 5.35
C HIS A 115 5.96 -8.85 5.21
N GLN A 116 5.90 -9.46 4.03
CA GLN A 116 6.53 -10.75 3.76
C GLN A 116 8.05 -10.70 3.94
N ILE A 117 8.72 -9.73 3.31
CA ILE A 117 10.19 -9.63 3.37
C ILE A 117 10.64 -9.33 4.81
N ARG A 118 9.91 -8.46 5.52
CA ARG A 118 10.19 -8.16 6.93
C ARG A 118 10.03 -9.41 7.80
N GLY A 119 8.93 -10.14 7.66
CA GLY A 119 8.70 -11.39 8.41
C GLY A 119 9.79 -12.42 8.14
N ALA A 120 10.18 -12.59 6.87
CA ALA A 120 11.20 -13.57 6.49
C ALA A 120 12.58 -13.17 7.01
N ALA A 121 12.87 -11.87 7.08
CA ALA A 121 14.10 -11.36 7.70
C ALA A 121 14.12 -11.62 9.21
N VAL A 122 13.00 -11.40 9.91
CA VAL A 122 12.88 -11.71 11.34
C VAL A 122 13.09 -13.22 11.58
N ASP A 123 12.44 -14.07 10.81
CA ASP A 123 12.61 -15.52 10.91
C ASP A 123 14.05 -15.96 10.62
N ALA A 124 14.72 -15.33 9.66
CA ALA A 124 16.12 -15.63 9.33
C ALA A 124 17.08 -15.27 10.48
N VAL A 125 16.84 -14.16 11.17
CA VAL A 125 17.62 -13.75 12.36
C VAL A 125 17.34 -14.70 13.52
N LEU A 126 16.07 -14.98 13.81
CA LEU A 126 15.67 -15.88 14.91
C LEU A 126 16.15 -17.32 14.67
N GLY A 127 16.11 -17.78 13.43
CA GLY A 127 16.62 -19.08 12.98
C GLY A 127 18.14 -19.12 12.79
N ARG A 128 18.85 -18.00 12.98
CA ARG A 128 20.30 -17.85 12.78
C ARG A 128 20.80 -18.23 11.39
N THR A 129 19.92 -18.26 10.38
CA THR A 129 20.32 -18.51 8.99
C THR A 129 20.86 -17.25 8.35
N GLU A 130 20.45 -16.07 8.83
CA GLU A 130 20.89 -14.75 8.36
C GLU A 130 20.77 -14.59 6.83
N LYS A 131 19.80 -15.27 6.22
CA LYS A 131 19.49 -15.19 4.79
C LYS A 131 18.04 -15.56 4.52
N ILE A 132 17.44 -14.88 3.53
CA ILE A 132 16.14 -15.27 2.98
C ILE A 132 16.36 -16.12 1.72
N ASP A 133 15.68 -17.25 1.65
CA ASP A 133 15.60 -18.09 0.46
C ASP A 133 14.15 -18.32 0.04
N LYS A 134 13.95 -19.09 -1.03
CA LYS A 134 12.62 -19.40 -1.55
C LYS A 134 11.75 -20.17 -0.55
N ALA A 135 12.33 -20.91 0.39
CA ALA A 135 11.60 -21.70 1.38
C ALA A 135 11.19 -20.85 2.60
N GLY A 136 12.01 -19.85 2.98
CA GLY A 136 11.68 -18.89 4.05
C GLY A 136 10.51 -17.96 3.70
N LEU A 137 10.35 -17.59 2.42
CA LEU A 137 9.24 -16.74 1.99
C LEU A 137 7.84 -17.36 2.24
N PRO A 138 7.64 -18.68 2.03
CA PRO A 138 6.42 -19.38 2.40
C PRO A 138 6.08 -19.47 3.87
N ALA A 139 7.08 -19.50 4.75
CA ALA A 139 6.90 -19.68 6.18
C ALA A 139 6.20 -18.48 6.83
N VAL A 140 6.33 -17.30 6.22
CA VAL A 140 5.64 -16.09 6.65
C VAL A 140 4.21 -16.11 6.15
N ASP A 141 3.27 -16.08 7.10
CA ASP A 141 1.86 -15.89 6.83
C ASP A 141 1.62 -14.51 6.20
N LEU A 142 0.91 -14.51 5.07
CA LEU A 142 0.49 -13.26 4.44
C LEU A 142 -0.70 -12.67 5.20
N ASP A 143 -0.76 -11.34 5.20
CA ASP A 143 -1.81 -10.54 5.86
C ASP A 143 -3.24 -10.95 5.44
N ILE A 144 -4.23 -10.54 6.24
CA ILE A 144 -5.65 -10.88 5.97
C ILE A 144 -6.13 -10.25 4.64
N ALA A 145 -5.59 -9.10 4.25
CA ALA A 145 -5.97 -8.39 3.04
C ALA A 145 -5.60 -9.16 1.76
N SER A 146 -4.42 -9.77 1.71
CA SER A 146 -3.95 -10.61 0.62
C SER A 146 -4.70 -11.94 0.52
N ARG A 147 -5.17 -12.49 1.64
CA ARG A 147 -6.03 -13.70 1.64
C ARG A 147 -7.41 -13.45 1.00
N ARG A 148 -7.97 -12.25 1.12
CA ARG A 148 -9.31 -11.91 0.57
C ARG A 148 -9.35 -11.79 -0.95
N LYS A 149 -8.21 -11.54 -1.61
CA LYS A 149 -8.13 -11.31 -3.07
C LYS A 149 -7.95 -12.56 -3.91
N ARG A 150 -7.95 -13.75 -3.29
CA ARG A 150 -7.91 -15.04 -3.98
C ARG A 150 -9.36 -15.48 -4.22
N PRO A 151 -9.98 -15.23 -5.38
CA PRO A 151 -11.17 -15.99 -5.74
C PRO A 151 -10.74 -17.47 -5.81
N ASP A 152 -11.53 -18.34 -5.20
CA ASP A 152 -11.38 -19.79 -5.38
C ASP A 152 -11.29 -20.09 -6.88
N ALA A 153 -10.09 -20.40 -7.34
CA ALA A 153 -9.90 -20.99 -8.64
C ALA A 153 -10.37 -22.45 -8.54
N GLY A 154 -11.67 -22.64 -8.77
CA GLY A 154 -12.26 -23.92 -9.16
C GLY A 154 -12.71 -24.82 -8.03
N ARG A 155 -14.03 -24.91 -7.89
CA ARG A 155 -14.73 -26.19 -7.96
C ARG A 155 -15.87 -26.09 -8.97
#